data_AF-A0A6G0YUU7-F1
#
_entry.id   AF-A0A6G0YUU7-F1
#
_cell.length_a   1.000
_cell.length_b   1.000
_cell.length_c   1.000
_cell.angle_alpha   90.00
_cell.angle_beta   90.00
_cell.angle_gamma   90.00
#
_symmetry.space_group_name_H-M   'P 1'
#
loop_
_entity.id
_entity.type
_entity.pdbx_description
1 polymer ?
#
loop_
_entity_poly.entity_id
_entity_poly.type
_entity_poly.pdbx_seq_one_letter_code
_entity_poly.pdbx_strand_id
1 'polypeptide(L)' 'NVIEYFVITGCARGDIVIIPRITLIQTDYPCEFKIIQFPLKVCFAMTINKSKGQ' A
#
# COMPACT_ATOMS: atom_id res chain seq x y z
N ASN A 1 11.13 -3.32 9.78
CA ASN A 1 11.61 -2.60 8.59
C ASN A 1 10.51 -1.68 8.11
N VAL A 2 10.81 -0.40 7.93
CA VAL A 2 9.83 0.68 7.70
C VAL A 2 10.34 1.53 6.54
N ILE A 3 9.44 2.06 5.71
CA ILE A 3 9.82 2.95 4.60
C ILE A 3 9.53 4.39 5.02
N GLU A 4 10.55 5.23 4.97
CA GLU A 4 10.43 6.68 5.12
C GLU A 4 10.52 7.32 3.74
N TYR A 5 9.63 8.26 3.45
CA TYR A 5 9.66 8.98 2.17
C TYR A 5 9.23 10.43 2.32
N PHE A 6 9.76 11.25 1.43
CA PHE A 6 9.43 12.66 1.31
C PHE A 6 8.40 12.86 0.21
N VAL A 7 7.29 13.52 0.52
CA VAL A 7 6.22 13.77 -0.45
C VAL A 7 6.58 14.95 -1.34
N ILE A 8 6.82 14.67 -2.62
CA ILE A 8 7.26 15.68 -3.60
C ILE A 8 6.08 16.46 -4.20
N THR A 9 4.89 15.84 -4.28
CA THR A 9 3.71 16.36 -4.99
C THR A 9 2.41 16.08 -4.24
N GLY A 10 1.32 16.78 -4.59
CA GLY A 10 0.00 16.62 -3.97
C GLY A 10 -0.21 17.48 -2.71
N CYS A 11 -1.28 17.18 -1.97
CA CYS A 11 -1.74 17.99 -0.84
C CYS A 11 -0.80 17.91 0.38
N ALA A 12 -0.14 16.78 0.56
CA ALA A 12 0.81 16.52 1.66
C ALA A 12 2.26 16.84 1.27
N ARG A 13 2.48 17.69 0.26
CA ARG A 13 3.82 18.01 -0.23
C ARG A 13 4.68 18.65 0.87
N GLY A 14 5.90 18.17 1.01
CA GLY A 14 6.84 18.63 2.03
C GLY A 14 6.85 17.78 3.30
N ASP A 15 5.86 16.89 3.45
CA ASP A 15 5.78 16.01 4.62
C ASP A 15 6.71 14.80 4.47
N ILE A 16 7.26 14.38 5.60
CA ILE A 16 7.93 13.10 5.75
C ILE A 16 6.90 12.11 6.28
N VAL A 17 6.67 11.04 5.51
CA VAL A 17 5.69 10.02 5.86
C VAL A 17 6.39 8.68 6.06
N ILE A 18 5.91 7.96 7.07
CA ILE A 18 6.45 6.68 7.49
C ILE A 18 5.41 5.61 7.18
N ILE A 19 5.74 4.65 6.32
CA ILE A 19 4.86 3.54 5.97
C ILE A 19 5.35 2.23 6.60
N PRO A 20 4.58 1.68 7.56
CA PRO A 20 4.87 0.37 8.13
C PRO A 20 4.38 -0.75 7.22
N ARG A 21 4.84 -1.98 7.49
CA ARG A 21 4.26 -3.18 6.89
C ARG A 21 2.89 -3.46 7.50
N ILE A 22 1.96 -3.90 6.67
CA ILE A 22 0.66 -4.40 7.06
C ILE A 22 0.62 -5.92 6.90
N THR A 23 -0.19 -6.58 7.72
CA THR A 23 -0.46 -8.01 7.59
C THR A 23 -1.83 -8.19 6.96
N LEU A 24 -1.88 -8.90 5.85
CA LEU A 24 -3.11 -9.32 5.19
C LEU A 24 -3.35 -10.79 5.52
N ILE A 25 -4.48 -11.09 6.14
CA ILE A 25 -4.91 -12.45 6.45
C ILE A 25 -5.96 -12.84 5.43
N GLN A 26 -5.72 -13.92 4.70
CA GLN A 26 -6.73 -14.48 3.78
C GLN A 26 -7.47 -15.60 4.48
N THR A 27 -8.78 -15.41 4.69
CA THR A 27 -9.66 -16.34 5.42
C THR A 27 -10.46 -17.26 4.51
N ASP A 28 -10.50 -16.96 3.21
CA ASP A 28 -11.41 -17.63 2.26
C ASP A 28 -10.81 -18.90 1.64
N TYR A 29 -9.63 -19.33 2.11
CA TYR A 29 -8.95 -20.53 1.65
C TYR A 29 -8.92 -21.59 2.76
N PRO A 30 -8.85 -22.90 2.40
CA PRO A 30 -8.80 -23.99 3.39
C PRO A 30 -7.54 -23.98 4.27
N CYS A 31 -6.60 -23.06 4.02
CA CYS A 31 -5.44 -22.78 4.86
C CYS A 31 -5.33 -21.26 5.06
N GLU A 32 -5.05 -20.84 6.29
CA GLU A 32 -4.83 -19.43 6.61
C GLU A 32 -3.47 -18.96 6.06
N PHE A 33 -3.51 -18.06 5.08
CA PHE A 33 -2.30 -17.40 4.59
C PHE A 33 -2.16 -16.01 5.24
N LYS A 34 -0.97 -15.74 5.77
CA LYS A 34 -0.58 -14.41 6.25
C LYS A 34 0.45 -13.82 5.31
N ILE A 35 0.06 -12.74 4.63
CA ILE A 35 0.94 -11.98 3.73
C ILE A 35 1.36 -10.71 4.45
N ILE A 36 2.66 -10.52 4.64
CA ILE A 36 3.22 -9.29 5.22
C ILE A 36 3.76 -8.45 4.07
N GLN A 37 3.17 -7.27 3.85
CA GLN A 37 3.54 -6.40 2.72
C GLN A 37 3.49 -4.92 3.12
N PHE A 38 4.19 -4.07 2.37
CA PHE A 38 3.97 -2.63 2.47
C PHE A 38 2.67 -2.25 1.72
N PRO A 39 1.85 -1.34 2.25
CA PRO A 39 0.62 -0.87 1.60
C PRO A 39 0.92 0.12 0.45
N LEU A 40 1.82 -0.25 -0.46
CA LEU A 40 2.31 0.61 -1.53
C LEU A 40 2.47 -0.21 -2.82
N LYS A 41 2.13 0.39 -3.96
CA LYS A 41 2.44 -0.16 -5.27
C LYS A 41 2.86 0.97 -6.21
N VAL A 42 4.04 0.85 -6.83
CA VAL A 42 4.48 1.77 -7.88
C VAL A 42 3.58 1.56 -9.10
N CYS A 43 2.89 2.61 -9.54
CA CYS A 43 2.07 2.57 -10.74
C CYS A 43 2.04 3.94 -11.43
N PHE A 44 2.17 3.92 -12.76
CA PHE A 44 1.93 5.10 -13.59
C PHE A 44 0.48 5.12 -14.11
N ALA A 45 -0.08 3.93 -14.35
CA ALA A 45 -1.48 3.73 -14.71
C ALA A 45 -2.04 2.52 -13.96
N MET A 46 -3.31 2.60 -13.58
CA MET A 46 -4.07 1.51 -12.98
C MET A 46 -5.18 1.07 -13.93
N THR A 47 -5.51 -0.22 -13.93
CA THR A 47 -6.68 -0.71 -14.65
C THR A 47 -7.96 -0.26 -13.95
N ILE A 48 -9.07 -0.14 -14.67
CA ILE A 48 -10.37 0.33 -14.13
C ILE A 48 -10.78 -0.45 -12.88
N ASN A 49 -10.61 -1.77 -12.88
CA ASN A 49 -10.96 -2.61 -11.72
C ASN A 49 -10.07 -2.36 -10.50
N LYS A 50 -8.84 -1.84 -10.69
CA LYS A 50 -7.92 -1.50 -9.60
C LYS A 50 -8.16 -0.11 -9.02
N SER A 51 -8.64 0.85 -9.82
CA SER A 51 -8.90 2.22 -9.38
C SER A 51 -10.33 2.46 -8.88
N LYS A 52 -11.20 1.45 -8.96
CA LYS A 52 -12.60 1.60 -8.55
C LYS A 52 -12.71 1.74 -7.03
N GLY A 53 -13.23 2.87 -6.55
CA GLY A 53 -13.39 3.16 -5.12
C GLY A 53 -12.18 3.82 -4.45
N GLN A 54 -11.20 4.26 -5.25
CA GLN A 54 -10.21 5.24 -4.82
C GLN A 54 -10.79 6.65 -4.78
#